data_AF-A0A954ZLL0-F1
#
_entry.id   AF-A0A954ZLL0-F1
#
_cell.length_a   1.000
_cell.length_b   1.000
_cell.length_c   1.000
_cell.angle_alpha   90.00
_cell.angle_beta   90.00
_cell.angle_gamma   90.00
#
_symmetry.space_group_name_H-M   'P 1'
#
loop_
_entity.id
_entity.type
_entity.pdbx_description
1 polymer ?
#
loop_
_entity_poly.entity_id
_entity_poly.type
_entity_poly.pdbx_seq_one_letter_code
_entity_poly.pdbx_strand_id
1 'polypeptide(L)'
;MRIWYNNVVDTQRRVLEVQGDRVRIGRDAHNDLVLHSPYIAPEAAVLTRRGPAWEIQVLGMNGIQLGDEQLSAGEQREISSNVVVEIFPYTVSLELPRAEQMSQDAARRLLDNQMAEVLGALHRELLDRMDLRRGLDVTQQNNQDYQLRLERHLESIAAQHPQLASSDSDLIAHLAGHALRDYMLRPAPASNANAQEEETTQAWSRIVTTVPEREKELDATSRYLAKVLQIDGSESAENIPKIEEGFWPAWQELRNKIHIEFRGYLALRRIKKEIKDMVFGYGPLEDLLRLSSVSEIMVVDRSHIYVESQGTIKNSGRQFISDEIVESIIQRIVGKVGRRIDKSQPLVDARLSDGSRVNAVIAPLAVSGPTLTIRKFPERKILIHDLVALGALSSDVAEFLRAVVLSRRNVVVSGGTGTGKTTLLNCLSDFIPAGERIVTIEDTAELQ
;
A
#
# COMPACT_ATOMS: atom_id res chain seq x y z
N MET A 1 -22.33 -9.74 8.89
CA MET A 1 -22.93 -8.70 8.03
C MET A 1 -22.90 -7.38 8.78
N ARG A 2 -22.53 -6.28 8.13
CA ARG A 2 -22.61 -4.94 8.73
C ARG A 2 -23.88 -4.25 8.24
N ILE A 3 -24.68 -3.75 9.18
CA ILE A 3 -25.93 -3.07 8.89
C ILE A 3 -25.82 -1.65 9.41
N TRP A 4 -25.88 -0.69 8.50
CA TRP A 4 -25.94 0.72 8.84
C TRP A 4 -27.38 1.18 8.81
N TYR A 5 -27.84 1.93 9.80
CA TYR A 5 -29.20 2.45 9.81
C TYR A 5 -29.29 3.83 10.45
N ASN A 6 -30.19 4.64 9.93
CA ASN A 6 -30.52 5.96 10.48
C ASN A 6 -32.01 6.24 10.30
N ASN A 7 -32.57 7.00 11.22
CA ASN A 7 -33.91 7.56 11.04
C ASN A 7 -33.79 8.74 10.09
N VAL A 8 -34.71 8.92 9.14
CA VAL A 8 -34.69 10.02 8.15
C VAL A 8 -34.70 11.40 8.83
N VAL A 9 -35.20 11.49 10.07
CA VAL A 9 -35.22 12.72 10.87
C VAL A 9 -33.96 12.89 11.73
N ASP A 10 -33.16 11.83 11.90
CA ASP A 10 -31.93 11.82 12.70
C ASP A 10 -30.69 11.78 11.80
N THR A 11 -29.73 12.68 12.03
CA THR A 11 -28.46 12.70 11.28
C THR A 11 -27.47 11.64 11.79
N GLN A 12 -27.76 10.98 12.91
CA GLN A 12 -26.89 9.95 13.46
C GLN A 12 -27.05 8.61 12.75
N ARG A 13 -25.99 8.19 12.04
CA ARG A 13 -25.87 6.84 11.47
C ARG A 13 -25.38 5.87 12.53
N ARG A 14 -26.13 4.80 12.76
CA ARG A 14 -25.79 3.71 13.69
C ARG A 14 -25.34 2.48 12.91
N VAL A 15 -24.53 1.64 13.54
CA VAL A 15 -24.03 0.38 12.95
C VAL A 15 -24.34 -0.78 13.86
N LEU A 16 -24.77 -1.89 13.26
CA LEU A 16 -24.98 -3.17 13.92
C LEU A 16 -24.20 -4.25 13.16
N GLU A 17 -23.33 -4.97 13.87
CA GLU A 17 -22.67 -6.15 13.33
C GLU A 17 -23.46 -7.39 13.75
N VAL A 18 -23.96 -8.14 12.76
CA VAL A 18 -24.73 -9.36 13.00
C VAL A 18 -23.98 -10.57 12.46
N GLN A 19 -23.92 -11.64 13.25
CA GLN A 19 -23.35 -12.93 12.88
C GLN A 19 -24.48 -13.95 12.69
N GLY A 20 -24.49 -14.66 11.56
CA GLY A 20 -25.50 -15.67 11.24
C GLY A 20 -25.98 -15.58 9.78
N ASP A 21 -26.75 -16.58 9.37
CA ASP A 21 -27.31 -16.70 8.02
C ASP A 21 -28.76 -16.19 7.92
N ARG A 22 -29.29 -15.62 9.01
CA ARG A 22 -30.63 -15.06 9.08
C ARG A 22 -30.64 -13.85 10.01
N VAL A 23 -31.27 -12.74 9.57
CA VAL A 23 -31.39 -11.50 10.35
C VAL A 23 -32.81 -10.97 10.25
N ARG A 24 -33.46 -10.72 11.39
CA ARG A 24 -34.82 -10.17 11.49
C ARG A 24 -34.76 -8.68 11.75
N ILE A 25 -35.62 -7.93 11.06
CA ILE A 25 -35.73 -6.48 11.16
C ILE A 25 -37.18 -6.15 11.53
N GLY A 26 -37.39 -5.37 12.57
CA GLY A 26 -38.74 -4.99 12.98
C GLY A 26 -38.78 -4.11 14.22
N ARG A 27 -39.99 -3.84 14.70
CA ARG A 27 -40.22 -2.97 15.87
C ARG A 27 -40.05 -3.72 17.20
N ASP A 28 -40.30 -5.02 17.21
CA ASP A 28 -40.32 -5.81 18.43
C ASP A 28 -38.91 -6.19 18.89
N ALA A 29 -38.76 -6.41 20.20
CA ALA A 29 -37.46 -6.62 20.85
C ALA A 29 -36.79 -7.96 20.52
N HIS A 30 -37.51 -8.92 19.92
CA HIS A 30 -36.96 -10.21 19.50
C HIS A 30 -36.32 -10.18 18.11
N ASN A 31 -36.37 -9.04 17.41
CA ASN A 31 -35.67 -8.84 16.15
C ASN A 31 -34.18 -8.55 16.38
N ASP A 32 -33.34 -8.96 15.45
CA ASP A 32 -31.90 -8.67 15.49
C ASP A 32 -31.62 -7.18 15.29
N LEU A 33 -32.36 -6.53 14.38
CA LEU A 33 -32.38 -5.08 14.22
C LEU A 33 -33.73 -4.52 14.68
N VAL A 34 -33.71 -3.82 15.81
CA VAL A 34 -34.89 -3.18 16.39
C VAL A 34 -35.00 -1.73 15.93
N LEU A 35 -36.07 -1.40 15.21
CA LEU A 35 -36.36 -0.06 14.71
C LEU A 35 -37.53 0.55 15.49
N HIS A 36 -37.23 1.52 16.35
CA HIS A 36 -38.24 2.15 17.21
C HIS A 36 -39.04 3.19 16.41
N SER A 37 -40.20 2.78 15.89
CA SER A 37 -41.19 3.66 15.28
C SER A 37 -42.58 3.00 15.26
N PRO A 38 -43.67 3.74 15.50
CA PRO A 38 -45.03 3.20 15.39
C PRO A 38 -45.40 2.82 13.95
N TYR A 39 -44.70 3.35 12.95
CA TYR A 39 -44.93 3.09 11.52
C TYR A 39 -44.30 1.80 11.01
N ILE A 40 -43.52 1.11 11.85
CA ILE A 40 -42.82 -0.13 11.51
C ILE A 40 -43.59 -1.32 12.07
N ALA A 41 -43.74 -2.37 11.26
CA ALA A 41 -44.39 -3.60 11.67
C ALA A 41 -43.59 -4.32 12.78
N PRO A 42 -44.26 -5.10 13.65
CA PRO A 42 -43.61 -5.95 14.67
C PRO A 42 -42.44 -6.76 14.10
N GLU A 43 -42.66 -7.42 12.96
CA GLU A 43 -41.64 -8.00 12.09
C GLU A 43 -41.81 -7.38 10.69
N ALA A 44 -40.86 -6.55 10.26
CA ALA A 44 -40.95 -5.81 9.01
C ALA A 44 -40.35 -6.60 7.85
N ALA A 45 -39.15 -7.15 8.04
CA ALA A 45 -38.46 -7.94 7.03
C ALA A 45 -37.52 -8.98 7.66
N VAL A 46 -37.19 -10.01 6.89
CA VAL A 46 -36.20 -11.01 7.26
C VAL A 46 -35.22 -11.19 6.11
N LEU A 47 -33.94 -11.08 6.43
CA LEU A 47 -32.83 -11.43 5.55
C LEU A 47 -32.47 -12.88 5.79
N THR A 48 -32.36 -13.68 4.72
CA THR A 48 -31.91 -15.07 4.79
C THR A 48 -30.86 -15.32 3.73
N ARG A 49 -29.78 -16.00 4.11
CA ARG A 49 -28.75 -16.44 3.18
C ARG A 49 -29.17 -17.74 2.50
N ARG A 50 -29.17 -17.75 1.17
CA ARG A 50 -29.38 -18.96 0.36
C ARG A 50 -28.17 -19.17 -0.55
N GLY A 51 -27.22 -20.01 -0.10
CA GLY A 51 -25.97 -20.25 -0.81
C GLY A 51 -25.05 -19.02 -0.82
N PRO A 52 -24.57 -18.54 -1.99
CA PRO A 52 -23.74 -17.33 -2.08
C PRO A 52 -24.54 -16.03 -1.99
N ALA A 53 -25.87 -16.08 -2.15
CA ALA A 53 -26.75 -14.93 -2.22
C ALA A 53 -27.50 -14.67 -0.90
N TRP A 54 -27.91 -13.41 -0.71
CA TRP A 54 -28.81 -13.01 0.36
C TRP A 54 -30.16 -12.64 -0.25
N GLU A 55 -31.24 -13.03 0.41
CA GLU A 55 -32.60 -12.68 0.04
C GLU A 55 -33.24 -11.87 1.17
N ILE A 56 -34.00 -10.83 0.81
CA ILE A 56 -34.89 -10.10 1.71
C ILE A 56 -36.33 -10.55 1.47
N GLN A 57 -37.02 -10.90 2.55
CA GLN A 57 -38.45 -11.17 2.57
C GLN A 57 -39.17 -10.10 3.37
N VAL A 58 -40.23 -9.52 2.79
CA VAL A 58 -41.08 -8.54 3.48
C VAL A 58 -42.16 -9.28 4.27
N LEU A 59 -42.25 -9.01 5.57
CA LEU A 59 -43.27 -9.58 6.45
C LEU A 59 -44.33 -8.55 6.88
N GLY A 60 -43.96 -7.26 6.93
CA GLY A 60 -44.85 -6.19 7.35
C GLY A 60 -45.81 -5.72 6.25
N MET A 61 -47.05 -5.40 6.62
CA MET A 61 -48.09 -4.90 5.69
C MET A 61 -47.75 -3.55 5.03
N ASN A 62 -46.84 -2.76 5.62
CA ASN A 62 -46.49 -1.43 5.13
C ASN A 62 -45.51 -1.44 3.94
N GLY A 63 -45.06 -2.63 3.51
CA GLY A 63 -44.07 -2.77 2.46
C GLY A 63 -42.69 -2.22 2.85
N ILE A 64 -41.71 -2.42 1.99
CA ILE A 64 -40.39 -1.79 2.07
C ILE A 64 -40.00 -1.30 0.68
N GLN A 65 -39.12 -0.32 0.60
CA GLN A 65 -38.55 0.12 -0.67
C GLN A 65 -37.08 -0.34 -0.75
N LEU A 66 -36.72 -0.99 -1.86
CA LEU A 66 -35.42 -1.58 -2.14
C LEU A 66 -34.82 -0.84 -3.35
N GLY A 67 -34.04 0.20 -3.11
CA GLY A 67 -33.64 1.13 -4.18
C GLY A 67 -34.86 1.79 -4.84
N ASP A 68 -35.04 1.53 -6.14
CA ASP A 68 -36.18 2.05 -6.93
C ASP A 68 -37.40 1.10 -6.96
N GLU A 69 -37.29 -0.10 -6.37
CA GLU A 69 -38.37 -1.08 -6.36
C GLU A 69 -39.15 -1.05 -5.03
N GLN A 70 -40.48 -1.07 -5.09
CA GLN A 70 -41.33 -1.20 -3.91
C GLN A 70 -41.77 -2.66 -3.73
N LEU A 71 -41.51 -3.23 -2.56
CA LEU A 71 -41.83 -4.61 -2.22
C LEU A 71 -42.98 -4.67 -1.21
N SER A 72 -43.99 -5.48 -1.53
CA SER A 72 -45.19 -5.70 -0.72
C SER A 72 -45.03 -6.89 0.23
N ALA A 73 -45.91 -6.98 1.23
CA ALA A 73 -45.90 -8.07 2.20
C ALA A 73 -45.98 -9.45 1.52
N GLY A 74 -45.08 -10.35 1.91
CA GLY A 74 -44.96 -11.70 1.34
C GLY A 74 -44.00 -11.81 0.15
N GLU A 75 -43.56 -10.69 -0.44
CA GLU A 75 -42.60 -10.71 -1.54
C GLU A 75 -41.17 -10.99 -1.07
N GLN A 76 -40.41 -11.65 -1.94
CA GLN A 76 -39.00 -11.97 -1.74
C GLN A 76 -38.18 -11.43 -2.92
N ARG A 77 -37.00 -10.88 -2.60
CA ARG A 77 -36.01 -10.44 -3.59
C ARG A 77 -34.61 -10.81 -3.17
N GLU A 78 -33.81 -11.19 -4.15
CA GLU A 78 -32.36 -11.33 -3.99
C GLU A 78 -31.73 -9.94 -3.88
N ILE A 79 -30.77 -9.79 -2.97
CA ILE A 79 -30.08 -8.52 -2.71
C ILE A 79 -28.57 -8.66 -2.92
N SER A 80 -27.97 -7.62 -3.51
CA SER A 80 -26.54 -7.50 -3.72
C SER A 80 -25.86 -6.65 -2.62
N SER A 81 -24.53 -6.61 -2.59
CA SER A 81 -23.77 -5.79 -1.63
C SER A 81 -24.03 -4.29 -1.85
N ASN A 82 -24.18 -3.52 -0.76
CA ASN A 82 -24.41 -2.06 -0.74
C ASN A 82 -25.83 -1.60 -1.12
N VAL A 83 -26.82 -2.49 -0.99
CA VAL A 83 -28.21 -2.13 -1.20
C VAL A 83 -28.75 -1.30 -0.03
N VAL A 84 -29.54 -0.29 -0.38
CA VAL A 84 -30.28 0.55 0.57
C VAL A 84 -31.74 0.08 0.61
N VAL A 85 -32.20 -0.23 1.81
CA VAL A 85 -33.58 -0.61 2.12
C VAL A 85 -34.21 0.52 2.92
N GLU A 86 -35.30 1.08 2.42
CA GLU A 86 -36.10 2.07 3.14
C GLU A 86 -37.28 1.39 3.82
N ILE A 87 -37.30 1.46 5.14
CA ILE A 87 -38.36 0.98 6.02
C ILE A 87 -38.85 2.19 6.81
N PHE A 88 -39.77 2.95 6.22
CA PHE A 88 -40.13 4.28 6.73
C PHE A 88 -40.40 4.29 8.25
N PRO A 89 -39.79 5.20 9.03
CA PRO A 89 -38.94 6.33 8.63
C PRO A 89 -37.42 6.04 8.70
N TYR A 90 -36.98 4.80 8.50
CA TYR A 90 -35.56 4.43 8.55
C TYR A 90 -35.00 4.08 7.18
N THR A 91 -33.75 4.46 6.98
CA THR A 91 -32.92 3.98 5.87
C THR A 91 -31.93 2.96 6.44
N VAL A 92 -31.87 1.77 5.84
CA VAL A 92 -31.01 0.66 6.24
C VAL A 92 -30.09 0.30 5.07
N SER A 93 -28.78 0.53 5.22
CA SER A 93 -27.77 0.12 4.23
C SER A 93 -27.15 -1.22 4.65
N LEU A 94 -27.19 -2.20 3.74
CA LEU A 94 -26.67 -3.55 3.98
C LEU A 94 -25.31 -3.72 3.32
N GLU A 95 -24.29 -3.97 4.14
CA GLU A 95 -22.94 -4.32 3.69
C GLU A 95 -22.78 -5.85 3.85
N LEU A 96 -23.10 -6.55 2.76
CA LEU A 96 -23.07 -8.01 2.68
C LEU A 96 -21.64 -8.51 2.47
N PRO A 97 -21.17 -9.49 3.28
CA PRO A 97 -19.92 -10.17 2.97
C PRO A 97 -20.08 -11.01 1.71
N ARG A 98 -19.35 -10.67 0.63
CA ARG A 98 -19.32 -11.48 -0.60
C ARG A 98 -18.63 -12.82 -0.30
N ALA A 99 -19.40 -13.91 -0.35
CA ALA A 99 -18.94 -15.25 0.03
C ALA A 99 -17.71 -15.74 -0.75
N GLU A 100 -17.59 -15.37 -2.03
CA GLU A 100 -16.46 -15.75 -2.89
C GLU A 100 -15.19 -14.93 -2.61
N GLN A 101 -15.32 -13.63 -2.30
CA GLN A 101 -14.18 -12.77 -1.99
C GLN A 101 -13.54 -13.11 -0.63
N MET A 102 -14.35 -13.45 0.38
CA MET A 102 -13.81 -13.86 1.68
C MET A 102 -12.97 -15.15 1.60
N SER A 103 -13.33 -16.09 0.72
CA SER A 103 -12.57 -17.34 0.51
C SER A 103 -11.24 -17.07 -0.20
N GLN A 104 -11.25 -16.24 -1.24
CA GLN A 104 -10.03 -15.86 -1.97
C GLN A 104 -9.09 -15.00 -1.12
N ASP A 105 -9.60 -14.05 -0.35
CA ASP A 105 -8.80 -13.21 0.54
C ASP A 105 -8.21 -14.04 1.69
N ALA A 106 -8.95 -15.01 2.23
CA ALA A 106 -8.44 -15.94 3.23
C ALA A 106 -7.33 -16.83 2.66
N ALA A 107 -7.51 -17.37 1.45
CA ALA A 107 -6.48 -18.17 0.77
C ALA A 107 -5.23 -17.33 0.47
N ARG A 108 -5.39 -16.09 0.01
CA ARG A 108 -4.29 -15.16 -0.23
C ARG A 108 -3.51 -14.84 1.04
N ARG A 109 -4.21 -14.53 2.15
CA ARG A 109 -3.57 -14.29 3.46
C ARG A 109 -2.78 -15.50 3.95
N LEU A 110 -3.28 -16.71 3.69
CA LEU A 110 -2.55 -17.93 4.04
C LEU A 110 -1.25 -18.06 3.23
N LEU A 111 -1.29 -17.76 1.93
CA LEU A 111 -0.08 -17.73 1.08
C LEU A 111 0.89 -16.62 1.47
N ASP A 112 0.40 -15.43 1.83
CA ASP A 112 1.23 -14.32 2.33
C ASP A 112 1.94 -14.70 3.64
N ASN A 113 1.24 -15.38 4.56
CA ASN A 113 1.83 -15.89 5.80
C ASN A 113 2.89 -16.96 5.53
N GLN A 114 2.61 -17.93 4.65
CA GLN A 114 3.60 -18.94 4.25
C GLN A 114 4.83 -18.31 3.62
N MET A 115 4.64 -17.33 2.73
CA MET A 115 5.73 -16.56 2.13
C MET A 115 6.59 -15.89 3.20
N ALA A 116 5.98 -15.23 4.19
CA ALA A 116 6.70 -14.58 5.28
C ALA A 116 7.51 -15.59 6.11
N GLU A 117 6.94 -16.76 6.43
CA GLU A 117 7.63 -17.83 7.15
C GLU A 117 8.87 -18.33 6.40
N VAL A 118 8.72 -18.62 5.10
CA VAL A 118 9.83 -19.07 4.25
C VAL A 118 10.92 -18.00 4.18
N LEU A 119 10.56 -16.76 3.85
CA LEU A 119 11.53 -15.67 3.77
C LEU A 119 12.26 -15.47 5.10
N GLY A 120 11.57 -15.65 6.23
CA GLY A 120 12.18 -15.56 7.56
C GLY A 120 13.16 -16.67 7.86
N ALA A 121 12.86 -17.90 7.45
CA ALA A 121 13.77 -19.03 7.56
C ALA A 121 15.03 -18.82 6.70
N LEU A 122 14.84 -18.42 5.43
CA LEU A 122 15.94 -18.16 4.50
C LEU A 122 16.83 -17.00 4.98
N HIS A 123 16.21 -15.93 5.50
CA HIS A 123 16.93 -14.78 6.04
C HIS A 123 17.81 -15.17 7.24
N ARG A 124 17.26 -15.93 8.22
CA ARG A 124 18.04 -16.40 9.38
C ARG A 124 19.23 -17.27 8.97
N GLU A 125 19.00 -18.22 8.06
CA GLU A 125 20.04 -19.10 7.54
C GLU A 125 21.13 -18.30 6.80
N LEU A 126 20.74 -17.29 6.01
CA LEU A 126 21.71 -16.44 5.32
C LEU A 126 22.56 -15.63 6.30
N LEU A 127 21.95 -15.03 7.34
CA LEU A 127 22.67 -14.28 8.36
C LEU A 127 23.71 -15.15 9.07
N ASP A 128 23.40 -16.42 9.31
CA ASP A 128 24.31 -17.38 9.95
C ASP A 128 25.45 -17.81 9.02
N ARG A 129 25.15 -18.12 7.74
CA ARG A 129 26.18 -18.52 6.76
C ARG A 129 27.18 -17.42 6.42
N MET A 130 26.73 -16.16 6.43
CA MET A 130 27.54 -15.01 6.04
C MET A 130 28.11 -14.24 7.25
N ASP A 131 27.88 -14.72 8.47
CA ASP A 131 28.30 -14.11 9.75
C ASP A 131 27.87 -12.62 9.89
N LEU A 132 26.72 -12.27 9.27
CA LEU A 132 26.23 -10.89 9.15
C LEU A 132 25.69 -10.32 10.46
N ARG A 133 25.50 -11.17 11.47
CA ARG A 133 25.07 -10.76 12.81
C ARG A 133 26.12 -9.91 13.53
N ARG A 134 27.39 -10.01 13.14
CA ARG A 134 28.52 -9.26 13.75
C ARG A 134 28.68 -7.84 13.20
N GLY A 135 27.87 -7.46 12.22
CA GLY A 135 27.87 -6.12 11.62
C GLY A 135 27.96 -6.19 10.10
N LEU A 136 27.24 -5.27 9.44
CA LEU A 136 27.30 -5.08 7.99
C LEU A 136 28.48 -4.17 7.65
N ASP A 137 29.51 -4.73 7.03
CA ASP A 137 30.59 -3.93 6.44
C ASP A 137 30.10 -3.34 5.10
N VAL A 138 29.64 -2.09 5.14
CA VAL A 138 29.06 -1.36 3.99
C VAL A 138 30.05 -1.30 2.81
N THR A 139 31.36 -1.30 3.11
CA THR A 139 32.42 -1.28 2.11
C THR A 139 32.50 -2.54 1.25
N GLN A 140 31.95 -3.67 1.73
CA GLN A 140 31.89 -4.92 0.94
C GLN A 140 30.65 -5.02 0.05
N GLN A 141 29.63 -4.17 0.22
CA GLN A 141 28.36 -4.26 -0.53
C GLN A 141 28.55 -4.05 -2.04
N ASN A 142 29.55 -3.26 -2.42
CA ASN A 142 29.90 -2.97 -3.82
C ASN A 142 30.97 -3.91 -4.38
N ASN A 143 31.46 -4.88 -3.59
CA ASN A 143 32.44 -5.85 -4.05
C ASN A 143 31.77 -6.98 -4.85
N GLN A 144 32.17 -7.14 -6.11
CA GLN A 144 31.61 -8.13 -7.03
C GLN A 144 31.76 -9.58 -6.53
N ASP A 145 32.86 -9.92 -5.88
CA ASP A 145 33.09 -11.27 -5.31
C ASP A 145 32.18 -11.53 -4.10
N TYR A 146 31.88 -10.48 -3.33
CA TYR A 146 30.93 -10.58 -2.24
C TYR A 146 29.51 -10.79 -2.76
N GLN A 147 29.10 -10.04 -3.78
CA GLN A 147 27.78 -10.19 -4.42
C GLN A 147 27.60 -11.58 -5.04
N LEU A 148 28.62 -12.13 -5.70
CA LEU A 148 28.54 -13.47 -6.29
C LEU A 148 28.44 -14.56 -5.20
N ARG A 149 29.16 -14.43 -4.09
CA ARG A 149 29.04 -15.34 -2.94
C ARG A 149 27.64 -15.29 -2.34
N LEU A 150 27.11 -14.08 -2.12
CA LEU A 150 25.75 -13.86 -1.64
C LEU A 150 24.71 -14.55 -2.54
N GLU A 151 24.79 -14.36 -3.86
CA GLU A 151 23.89 -14.99 -4.84
C GLU A 151 23.93 -16.52 -4.74
N ARG A 152 25.13 -17.12 -4.67
CA ARG A 152 25.30 -18.58 -4.54
C ARG A 152 24.73 -19.11 -3.22
N HIS A 153 24.93 -18.39 -2.12
CA HIS A 153 24.36 -18.79 -0.83
C HIS A 153 22.83 -18.71 -0.86
N LEU A 154 22.25 -17.65 -1.42
CA LEU A 154 20.81 -17.51 -1.58
C LEU A 154 20.20 -18.65 -2.42
N GLU A 155 20.82 -18.98 -3.55
CA GLU A 155 20.41 -20.11 -4.39
C GLU A 155 20.49 -21.44 -3.65
N SER A 156 21.60 -21.70 -2.96
CA SER A 156 21.80 -22.92 -2.19
C SER A 156 20.79 -23.07 -1.06
N ILE A 157 20.51 -22.00 -0.30
CA ILE A 157 19.57 -22.04 0.81
C ILE A 157 18.14 -22.24 0.27
N ALA A 158 17.75 -21.50 -0.77
CA ALA A 158 16.43 -21.63 -1.38
C ALA A 158 16.19 -23.04 -1.94
N ALA A 159 17.18 -23.63 -2.61
CA ALA A 159 17.10 -24.98 -3.16
C ALA A 159 16.98 -26.07 -2.08
N GLN A 160 17.50 -25.83 -0.88
CA GLN A 160 17.43 -26.76 0.26
C GLN A 160 16.13 -26.63 1.07
N HIS A 161 15.34 -25.58 0.84
CA HIS A 161 14.14 -25.32 1.64
C HIS A 161 12.96 -26.21 1.22
N PRO A 162 12.35 -27.00 2.12
CA PRO A 162 11.32 -27.99 1.75
C PRO A 162 10.11 -27.41 1.01
N GLN A 163 9.64 -26.22 1.42
CA GLN A 163 8.48 -25.55 0.80
C GLN A 163 8.77 -24.98 -0.61
N LEU A 164 10.05 -24.93 -1.02
CA LEU A 164 10.49 -24.45 -2.32
C LEU A 164 10.99 -25.59 -3.24
N ALA A 165 11.01 -26.83 -2.74
CA ALA A 165 11.57 -27.97 -3.47
C ALA A 165 10.75 -28.33 -4.72
N SER A 166 9.44 -28.14 -4.70
CA SER A 166 8.58 -28.28 -5.87
C SER A 166 8.29 -26.91 -6.47
N SER A 167 8.59 -26.76 -7.76
CA SER A 167 8.18 -25.59 -8.54
C SER A 167 6.68 -25.61 -8.89
N ASP A 168 5.96 -26.69 -8.56
CA ASP A 168 4.50 -26.83 -8.72
C ASP A 168 3.78 -26.66 -7.38
N SER A 169 3.93 -25.50 -6.76
CA SER A 169 3.16 -25.15 -5.56
C SER A 169 2.45 -23.81 -5.74
N ASP A 170 1.30 -23.65 -5.08
CA ASP A 170 0.59 -22.37 -5.07
C ASP A 170 1.46 -21.25 -4.46
N LEU A 171 2.35 -21.59 -3.52
CA LEU A 171 3.32 -20.64 -2.96
C LEU A 171 4.31 -20.14 -4.03
N ILE A 172 4.84 -21.03 -4.87
CA ILE A 172 5.74 -20.64 -5.98
C ILE A 172 4.99 -19.78 -7.00
N ALA A 173 3.75 -20.13 -7.34
CA ALA A 173 2.92 -19.30 -8.20
C ALA A 173 2.62 -17.92 -7.58
N HIS A 174 2.43 -17.86 -6.26
CA HIS A 174 2.21 -16.61 -5.53
C HIS A 174 3.45 -15.72 -5.53
N LEU A 175 4.61 -16.30 -5.19
CA LEU A 175 5.93 -15.63 -5.24
C LEU A 175 6.24 -15.11 -6.65
N ALA A 176 5.98 -15.92 -7.68
CA ALA A 176 6.18 -15.56 -9.07
C ALA A 176 5.28 -14.39 -9.51
N GLY A 177 4.01 -14.39 -9.07
CA GLY A 177 3.08 -13.29 -9.31
C GLY A 177 3.58 -11.97 -8.72
N HIS A 178 4.03 -11.98 -7.47
CA HIS A 178 4.64 -10.80 -6.85
C HIS A 178 5.90 -10.34 -7.59
N ALA A 179 6.77 -11.26 -8.02
CA ALA A 179 7.96 -10.93 -8.78
C ALA A 179 7.65 -10.16 -10.08
N LEU A 180 6.62 -10.62 -10.80
CA LEU A 180 6.20 -10.04 -12.06
C LEU A 180 5.48 -8.70 -11.86
N ARG A 181 4.62 -8.61 -10.83
CA ARG A 181 3.97 -7.34 -10.45
C ARG A 181 5.00 -6.27 -10.11
N ASP A 182 5.97 -6.58 -9.26
CA ASP A 182 7.03 -5.64 -8.91
C ASP A 182 7.89 -5.27 -10.12
N TYR A 183 8.09 -6.20 -11.07
CA TYR A 183 8.78 -5.91 -12.32
C TYR A 183 8.01 -4.90 -13.19
N MET A 184 6.68 -4.99 -13.24
CA MET A 184 5.83 -4.05 -13.97
C MET A 184 5.72 -2.69 -13.29
N LEU A 185 5.81 -2.64 -11.95
CA LEU A 185 5.79 -1.40 -11.18
C LEU A 185 7.15 -0.67 -11.16
N ARG A 186 8.24 -1.30 -11.63
CA ARG A 186 9.53 -0.64 -11.73
C ARG A 186 9.49 0.42 -12.83
N PRO A 187 9.89 1.68 -12.55
CA PRO A 187 10.16 2.63 -13.61
C PRO A 187 11.26 2.06 -14.53
N ALA A 188 11.14 2.33 -15.83
CA ALA A 188 12.22 2.08 -16.77
C ALA A 188 13.44 2.91 -16.34
N PRO A 189 14.67 2.44 -16.59
CA PRO A 189 15.84 3.24 -16.28
C PRO A 189 15.75 4.59 -17.01
N ALA A 190 15.74 5.69 -16.25
CA ALA A 190 15.67 7.03 -16.79
C ALA A 190 16.84 7.25 -17.77
N SER A 191 16.55 7.82 -18.95
CA SER A 191 17.55 8.08 -20.00
C SER A 191 18.48 9.28 -19.72
N ASN A 192 18.49 9.80 -18.49
CA ASN A 192 19.22 11.01 -18.10
C ASN A 192 20.48 10.71 -17.29
N ALA A 193 21.44 11.64 -17.32
CA ALA A 193 22.77 11.56 -16.71
C ALA A 193 22.80 11.21 -15.19
N ASN A 194 21.67 11.32 -14.48
CA ASN A 194 21.53 10.88 -13.08
C ASN A 194 21.42 9.35 -12.92
N ALA A 195 21.21 8.60 -14.02
CA ALA A 195 21.23 7.15 -14.00
C ALA A 195 22.55 6.59 -13.46
N GLN A 196 23.68 7.27 -13.67
CA GLN A 196 24.99 6.84 -13.12
C GLN A 196 25.10 7.03 -11.60
N GLU A 197 24.38 7.99 -11.00
CA GLU A 197 24.35 8.20 -9.54
C GLU A 197 23.35 7.26 -8.84
N GLU A 198 22.20 6.96 -9.45
CA GLU A 198 21.29 5.89 -8.98
C GLU A 198 21.88 4.49 -9.18
N GLU A 199 22.59 4.25 -10.29
CA GLU A 199 23.30 2.99 -10.58
C GLU A 199 24.38 2.66 -9.52
N THR A 200 24.95 3.67 -8.87
CA THR A 200 26.00 3.48 -7.85
C THR A 200 25.46 3.36 -6.43
N THR A 201 24.27 3.90 -6.12
CA THR A 201 23.72 3.91 -4.75
C THR A 201 23.03 2.62 -4.33
N GLN A 202 22.65 1.74 -5.27
CA GLN A 202 21.94 0.48 -4.96
C GLN A 202 22.50 -0.74 -5.68
N ALA A 203 23.82 -0.87 -5.80
CA ALA A 203 24.46 -2.01 -6.47
C ALA A 203 23.99 -3.38 -5.94
N TRP A 204 23.65 -3.48 -4.65
CA TRP A 204 23.15 -4.70 -4.02
C TRP A 204 21.73 -5.09 -4.46
N SER A 205 20.90 -4.13 -4.90
CA SER A 205 19.52 -4.34 -5.37
C SER A 205 19.47 -4.97 -6.77
N ARG A 206 20.60 -4.98 -7.48
CA ARG A 206 20.73 -5.62 -8.78
C ARG A 206 20.55 -7.12 -8.62
N ILE A 207 19.66 -7.67 -9.42
CA ILE A 207 19.49 -9.11 -9.53
C ILE A 207 20.43 -9.56 -10.64
N VAL A 208 21.42 -10.36 -10.27
CA VAL A 208 22.33 -10.97 -11.23
C VAL A 208 21.70 -12.28 -11.67
N THR A 209 21.30 -12.35 -12.94
CA THR A 209 20.83 -13.60 -13.52
C THR A 209 21.99 -14.35 -14.18
N THR A 210 22.00 -15.66 -14.03
CA THR A 210 22.85 -16.58 -14.79
C THR A 210 22.12 -17.19 -15.99
N VAL A 211 20.84 -16.85 -16.17
CA VAL A 211 19.97 -17.43 -17.20
C VAL A 211 19.30 -16.33 -18.04
N PRO A 212 20.01 -15.75 -19.03
CA PRO A 212 19.50 -14.62 -19.83
C PRO A 212 18.20 -14.92 -20.61
N GLU A 213 17.96 -16.18 -20.94
CA GLU A 213 16.72 -16.61 -21.62
C GLU A 213 15.48 -16.37 -20.75
N ARG A 214 15.60 -16.56 -19.42
CA ARG A 214 14.50 -16.35 -18.46
C ARG A 214 14.17 -14.86 -18.27
N GLU A 215 15.16 -13.97 -18.42
CA GLU A 215 14.90 -12.52 -18.42
C GLU A 215 14.15 -12.09 -19.69
N LYS A 216 14.48 -12.67 -20.86
CA LYS A 216 13.71 -12.42 -22.08
C LYS A 216 12.25 -12.88 -21.96
N GLU A 217 12.03 -14.02 -21.31
CA GLU A 217 10.68 -14.52 -20.99
C GLU A 217 9.94 -13.60 -20.02
N LEU A 218 10.60 -13.07 -18.99
CA LEU A 218 10.07 -12.04 -18.10
C LEU A 218 9.64 -10.79 -18.85
N ASP A 219 10.49 -10.26 -19.73
CA ASP A 219 10.14 -9.11 -20.56
C ASP A 219 8.95 -9.38 -21.48
N ALA A 220 8.89 -10.56 -22.09
CA ALA A 220 7.79 -10.93 -22.97
C ALA A 220 6.47 -11.06 -22.21
N THR A 221 6.52 -11.67 -21.02
CA THR A 221 5.36 -11.89 -20.13
C THR A 221 4.84 -10.56 -19.57
N SER A 222 5.76 -9.68 -19.14
CA SER A 222 5.44 -8.32 -18.69
C SER A 222 4.75 -7.52 -19.79
N ARG A 223 5.29 -7.53 -21.02
CA ARG A 223 4.68 -6.87 -22.18
C ARG A 223 3.30 -7.44 -22.55
N TYR A 224 3.10 -8.74 -22.37
CA TYR A 224 1.79 -9.36 -22.57
C TYR A 224 0.78 -8.84 -21.54
N LEU A 225 1.12 -8.85 -20.25
CA LEU A 225 0.25 -8.33 -19.20
C LEU A 225 -0.01 -6.82 -19.35
N ALA A 226 0.99 -6.04 -19.74
CA ALA A 226 0.81 -4.61 -20.01
C ALA A 226 -0.27 -4.37 -21.09
N LYS A 227 -0.30 -5.18 -22.15
CA LYS A 227 -1.36 -5.12 -23.17
C LYS A 227 -2.73 -5.52 -22.63
N VAL A 228 -2.79 -6.58 -21.81
CA VAL A 228 -4.04 -7.04 -21.18
C VAL A 228 -4.63 -5.96 -20.26
N LEU A 229 -3.75 -5.28 -19.51
CA LEU A 229 -4.12 -4.23 -18.55
C LEU A 229 -4.27 -2.84 -19.19
N GLN A 230 -4.09 -2.72 -20.51
CA GLN A 230 -4.16 -1.44 -21.25
C GLN A 230 -3.24 -0.37 -20.63
N ILE A 231 -2.02 -0.79 -20.30
CA ILE A 231 -0.95 0.05 -19.78
C ILE A 231 -0.18 0.60 -20.97
N ASP A 232 -0.13 1.92 -21.05
CA ASP A 232 0.66 2.59 -22.08
C ASP A 232 2.13 2.47 -21.66
N GLY A 233 3.05 2.26 -22.60
CA GLY A 233 4.49 2.10 -22.32
C GLY A 233 5.17 3.34 -21.73
N SER A 234 4.41 4.36 -21.35
CA SER A 234 4.86 5.56 -20.67
C SER A 234 4.94 5.33 -19.15
N GLU A 235 5.85 6.04 -18.48
CA GLU A 235 5.90 6.12 -17.02
C GLU A 235 4.83 7.10 -16.51
N SER A 236 3.56 6.81 -16.80
CA SER A 236 2.45 7.61 -16.29
C SER A 236 2.03 7.13 -14.91
N ALA A 237 1.82 8.06 -13.97
CA ALA A 237 1.19 7.77 -12.69
C ALA A 237 -0.20 7.10 -12.85
N GLU A 238 -0.83 7.27 -14.01
CA GLU A 238 -2.10 6.62 -14.38
C GLU A 238 -1.99 5.10 -14.58
N ASN A 239 -0.78 4.58 -14.80
CA ASN A 239 -0.55 3.14 -14.99
C ASN A 239 -0.52 2.36 -13.66
N ILE A 240 -0.13 3.00 -12.56
CA ILE A 240 -0.02 2.36 -11.24
C ILE A 240 -1.38 1.80 -10.77
N PRO A 241 -2.49 2.58 -10.78
CA PRO A 241 -3.81 2.05 -10.41
C PRO A 241 -4.24 0.85 -11.27
N LYS A 242 -3.96 0.88 -12.59
CA LYS A 242 -4.30 -0.22 -13.51
C LYS A 242 -3.58 -1.51 -13.13
N ILE A 243 -2.29 -1.42 -12.76
CA ILE A 243 -1.51 -2.58 -12.31
C ILE A 243 -2.05 -3.08 -10.96
N GLU A 244 -2.24 -2.17 -9.99
CA GLU A 244 -2.66 -2.54 -8.64
C GLU A 244 -4.02 -3.27 -8.62
N GLU A 245 -4.97 -2.80 -9.42
CA GLU A 245 -6.33 -3.35 -9.44
C GLU A 245 -6.46 -4.55 -10.40
N GLY A 246 -5.80 -4.51 -11.56
CA GLY A 246 -6.00 -5.50 -12.63
C GLY A 246 -5.00 -6.67 -12.64
N PHE A 247 -3.86 -6.56 -11.97
CA PHE A 247 -2.79 -7.56 -12.08
C PHE A 247 -3.21 -8.95 -11.58
N TRP A 248 -3.80 -9.05 -10.39
CA TRP A 248 -4.08 -10.35 -9.78
C TRP A 248 -5.10 -11.19 -10.57
N PRO A 249 -6.22 -10.64 -11.06
CA PRO A 249 -7.10 -11.36 -11.98
C PRO A 249 -6.37 -11.87 -13.22
N ALA A 250 -5.57 -11.02 -13.88
CA ALA A 250 -4.81 -11.40 -15.08
C ALA A 250 -3.76 -12.49 -14.78
N TRP A 251 -3.12 -12.43 -13.61
CA TRP A 251 -2.17 -13.44 -13.16
C TRP A 251 -2.82 -14.81 -12.96
N GLN A 252 -4.04 -14.88 -12.40
CA GLN A 252 -4.72 -16.16 -12.20
C GLN A 252 -4.98 -16.92 -13.52
N GLU A 253 -5.29 -16.19 -14.59
CA GLU A 253 -5.47 -16.79 -15.93
C GLU A 253 -4.15 -17.19 -16.60
N LEU A 254 -3.06 -16.48 -16.28
CA LEU A 254 -1.75 -16.66 -16.90
C LEU A 254 -0.89 -17.71 -16.19
N ARG A 255 -1.00 -17.85 -14.85
CA ARG A 255 -0.11 -18.66 -14.02
C ARG A 255 -0.01 -20.13 -14.48
N ASN A 256 -1.10 -20.68 -15.03
CA ASN A 256 -1.17 -22.07 -15.50
C ASN A 256 -0.68 -22.23 -16.95
N LYS A 257 -0.53 -21.14 -17.71
CA LYS A 257 0.00 -21.12 -19.08
C LYS A 257 1.52 -20.97 -19.10
N ILE A 258 2.09 -20.47 -18.00
CA ILE A 258 3.54 -20.36 -17.82
C ILE A 258 4.10 -21.71 -17.37
N HIS A 259 5.18 -22.15 -18.02
CA HIS A 259 5.82 -23.41 -17.65
C HIS A 259 6.49 -23.32 -16.27
N ILE A 260 6.57 -24.49 -15.64
CA ILE A 260 6.96 -24.65 -14.23
C ILE A 260 8.34 -24.08 -13.89
N GLU A 261 9.32 -24.24 -14.78
CA GLU A 261 10.69 -23.75 -14.55
C GLU A 261 10.76 -22.22 -14.52
N PHE A 262 9.95 -21.53 -15.34
CA PHE A 262 9.91 -20.07 -15.30
C PHE A 262 9.18 -19.55 -14.07
N ARG A 263 8.13 -20.25 -13.59
CA ARG A 263 7.53 -19.95 -12.26
C ARG A 263 8.56 -20.07 -11.14
N GLY A 264 9.34 -21.15 -11.13
CA GLY A 264 10.43 -21.35 -10.17
C GLY A 264 11.49 -20.24 -10.24
N TYR A 265 11.89 -19.83 -11.44
CA TYR A 265 12.81 -18.71 -11.66
C TYR A 265 12.28 -17.40 -11.06
N LEU A 266 11.02 -17.04 -11.34
CA LEU A 266 10.41 -15.82 -10.82
C LEU A 266 10.29 -15.85 -9.29
N ALA A 267 9.94 -17.00 -8.71
CA ALA A 267 9.88 -17.16 -7.26
C ALA A 267 11.26 -16.98 -6.61
N LEU A 268 12.31 -17.59 -7.16
CA LEU A 268 13.68 -17.40 -6.68
C LEU A 268 14.13 -15.94 -6.83
N ARG A 269 13.76 -15.29 -7.95
CA ARG A 269 14.02 -13.87 -8.19
C ARG A 269 13.40 -12.99 -7.11
N ARG A 270 12.14 -13.26 -6.74
CA ARG A 270 11.44 -12.57 -5.64
C ARG A 270 12.12 -12.78 -4.30
N ILE A 271 12.46 -14.02 -3.97
CA ILE A 271 13.14 -14.38 -2.71
C ILE A 271 14.48 -13.65 -2.59
N LYS A 272 15.31 -13.70 -3.64
CA LYS A 272 16.61 -13.02 -3.67
C LYS A 272 16.46 -11.52 -3.42
N LYS A 273 15.50 -10.88 -4.10
CA LYS A 273 15.19 -9.46 -3.93
C LYS A 273 14.82 -9.15 -2.47
N GLU A 274 13.81 -9.83 -1.94
CA GLU A 274 13.30 -9.59 -0.59
C GLU A 274 14.38 -9.76 0.48
N ILE A 275 15.15 -10.85 0.43
CA ILE A 275 16.22 -11.08 1.41
C ILE A 275 17.30 -10.01 1.31
N LYS A 276 17.68 -9.61 0.09
CA LYS A 276 18.65 -8.51 -0.10
C LYS A 276 18.11 -7.18 0.43
N ASP A 277 16.84 -6.86 0.16
CA ASP A 277 16.19 -5.64 0.65
C ASP A 277 16.18 -5.60 2.18
N MET A 278 15.94 -6.74 2.85
CA MET A 278 15.99 -6.83 4.32
C MET A 278 17.42 -6.69 4.87
N VAL A 279 18.39 -7.36 4.25
CA VAL A 279 19.78 -7.37 4.73
C VAL A 279 20.49 -6.05 4.47
N PHE A 280 20.28 -5.42 3.31
CA PHE A 280 21.06 -4.26 2.87
C PHE A 280 20.22 -2.97 2.70
N GLY A 281 18.92 -3.09 2.38
CA GLY A 281 18.03 -1.96 2.10
C GLY A 281 17.07 -1.60 3.25
N TYR A 282 15.83 -1.26 2.91
CA TYR A 282 14.75 -0.98 3.86
C TYR A 282 13.64 -2.04 3.85
N GLY A 283 13.97 -3.26 3.41
CA GLY A 283 13.03 -4.39 3.35
C GLY A 283 11.81 -4.07 2.48
N PRO A 284 10.59 -4.42 2.93
CA PRO A 284 9.35 -4.14 2.20
C PRO A 284 9.11 -2.67 1.85
N LEU A 285 9.75 -1.73 2.58
CA LEU A 285 9.61 -0.29 2.33
C LEU A 285 10.33 0.15 1.05
N GLU A 286 11.32 -0.62 0.60
CA GLU A 286 12.13 -0.31 -0.59
C GLU A 286 11.26 -0.10 -1.83
N ASP A 287 10.25 -0.94 -2.02
CA ASP A 287 9.33 -0.82 -3.15
C ASP A 287 8.34 0.34 -2.96
N LEU A 288 7.87 0.58 -1.72
CA LEU A 288 6.92 1.67 -1.43
C LEU A 288 7.57 3.04 -1.57
N LEU A 289 8.85 3.16 -1.19
CA LEU A 289 9.63 4.39 -1.32
C LEU A 289 9.81 4.80 -2.78
N ARG A 290 9.86 3.85 -3.71
CA ARG A 290 9.98 4.12 -5.16
C ARG A 290 8.68 4.60 -5.81
N LEU A 291 7.52 4.35 -5.19
CA LEU A 291 6.24 4.72 -5.78
C LEU A 291 6.02 6.24 -5.61
N SER A 292 6.12 7.01 -6.70
CA SER A 292 5.88 8.46 -6.70
C SER A 292 4.45 8.84 -6.32
N SER A 293 3.48 7.94 -6.49
CA SER A 293 2.09 8.12 -6.05
C SER A 293 1.91 8.08 -4.52
N VAL A 294 2.88 7.51 -3.79
CA VAL A 294 2.85 7.41 -2.33
C VAL A 294 3.52 8.64 -1.73
N SER A 295 2.81 9.32 -0.83
CA SER A 295 3.30 10.51 -0.10
C SER A 295 3.67 10.20 1.35
N GLU A 296 3.04 9.20 1.97
CA GLU A 296 3.36 8.76 3.33
C GLU A 296 3.29 7.24 3.45
N ILE A 297 4.21 6.66 4.22
CA ILE A 297 4.27 5.23 4.55
C ILE A 297 4.20 5.10 6.07
N MET A 298 3.30 4.28 6.57
CA MET A 298 3.03 4.09 8.00
C MET A 298 3.10 2.61 8.35
N VAL A 299 4.13 2.22 9.10
CA VAL A 299 4.27 0.90 9.72
C VAL A 299 3.67 0.98 11.11
N VAL A 300 2.51 0.36 11.29
CA VAL A 300 1.81 0.30 12.59
C VAL A 300 2.32 -0.86 13.43
N ASP A 301 2.65 -1.97 12.79
CA ASP A 301 3.34 -3.14 13.34
C ASP A 301 3.92 -3.95 12.16
N ARG A 302 4.58 -5.07 12.44
CA ARG A 302 5.18 -5.91 11.38
C ARG A 302 4.17 -6.39 10.32
N SER A 303 2.90 -6.57 10.66
CA SER A 303 1.86 -7.12 9.77
C SER A 303 1.05 -6.03 9.05
N HIS A 304 1.15 -4.77 9.49
CA HIS A 304 0.31 -3.69 9.01
C HIS A 304 1.13 -2.49 8.53
N ILE A 305 1.31 -2.41 7.20
CA ILE A 305 1.90 -1.27 6.51
C ILE A 305 0.82 -0.55 5.70
N TYR A 306 0.56 0.70 6.05
CA TYR A 306 -0.35 1.59 5.34
C TYR A 306 0.43 2.58 4.49
N VAL A 307 -0.19 3.02 3.41
CA VAL A 307 0.32 4.09 2.55
C VAL A 307 -0.76 5.14 2.33
N GLU A 308 -0.34 6.39 2.24
CA GLU A 308 -1.17 7.49 1.78
C GLU A 308 -0.84 7.78 0.31
N SER A 309 -1.89 7.80 -0.51
CA SER A 309 -1.82 8.13 -1.92
C SER A 309 -3.02 8.99 -2.27
N GLN A 310 -2.75 10.18 -2.82
CA GLN A 310 -3.79 11.16 -3.20
C GLN A 310 -4.78 11.47 -2.07
N GLY A 311 -4.29 11.67 -0.84
CA GLY A 311 -5.11 12.00 0.33
C GLY A 311 -5.85 10.81 0.96
N THR A 312 -5.74 9.61 0.39
CA THR A 312 -6.42 8.41 0.88
C THR A 312 -5.43 7.42 1.49
N ILE A 313 -5.71 6.98 2.72
CA ILE A 313 -4.92 5.95 3.40
C ILE A 313 -5.46 4.57 3.01
N LYS A 314 -4.56 3.68 2.58
CA LYS A 314 -4.88 2.29 2.20
C LYS A 314 -3.86 1.33 2.78
N ASN A 315 -4.27 0.09 3.06
CA ASN A 315 -3.32 -0.97 3.41
C ASN A 315 -2.50 -1.32 2.15
N SER A 316 -1.18 -1.35 2.27
CA SER A 316 -0.27 -1.63 1.14
C SER A 316 -0.24 -3.10 0.71
N GLY A 317 -0.75 -4.01 1.54
CA GLY A 317 -0.63 -5.45 1.36
C GLY A 317 0.77 -6.01 1.65
N ARG A 318 1.73 -5.17 2.05
CA ARG A 318 3.10 -5.56 2.42
C ARG A 318 3.23 -5.72 3.93
N GLN A 319 4.14 -6.60 4.35
CA GLN A 319 4.40 -6.93 5.74
C GLN A 319 5.89 -7.19 5.96
N PHE A 320 6.37 -6.89 7.16
CA PHE A 320 7.64 -7.38 7.66
C PHE A 320 7.48 -8.78 8.24
N ILE A 321 8.58 -9.53 8.15
CA ILE A 321 8.63 -10.91 8.62
C ILE A 321 8.72 -10.99 10.14
N SER A 322 9.39 -10.03 10.78
CA SER A 322 9.52 -9.98 12.23
C SER A 322 9.79 -8.57 12.73
N ASP A 323 9.51 -8.33 14.02
CA ASP A 323 9.76 -7.05 14.68
C ASP A 323 11.26 -6.74 14.72
N GLU A 324 12.12 -7.76 14.85
CA GLU A 324 13.57 -7.58 14.83
C GLU A 324 14.08 -7.01 13.50
N ILE A 325 13.43 -7.35 12.39
CA ILE A 325 13.79 -6.80 11.08
C ILE A 325 13.36 -5.33 10.99
N VAL A 326 12.18 -4.99 11.51
CA VAL A 326 11.74 -3.58 11.59
C VAL A 326 12.72 -2.76 12.43
N GLU A 327 13.09 -3.25 13.63
CA GLU A 327 14.06 -2.58 14.51
C GLU A 327 15.43 -2.45 13.83
N SER A 328 15.92 -3.50 13.16
CA SER A 328 17.18 -3.47 12.40
C SER A 328 17.17 -2.41 11.29
N ILE A 329 16.06 -2.28 10.56
CA ILE A 329 15.89 -1.27 9.52
C ILE A 329 15.81 0.13 10.13
N ILE A 330 15.08 0.32 11.23
CA ILE A 330 15.03 1.58 11.97
C ILE A 330 16.45 1.98 12.43
N GLN A 331 17.20 1.07 13.05
CA GLN A 331 18.57 1.32 13.48
C GLN A 331 19.49 1.71 12.31
N ARG A 332 19.31 1.08 11.13
CA ARG A 332 20.07 1.40 9.91
C ARG A 332 19.77 2.80 9.39
N ILE A 333 18.49 3.20 9.35
CA ILE A 333 18.07 4.54 8.95
C ILE A 333 18.67 5.59 9.90
N VAL A 334 18.51 5.37 11.19
CA VAL A 334 18.93 6.29 12.26
C VAL A 334 20.45 6.39 12.35
N GLY A 335 21.16 5.27 12.14
CA GLY A 335 22.62 5.21 12.14
C GLY A 335 23.26 6.02 11.00
N LYS A 336 22.64 6.06 9.81
CA LYS A 336 23.13 6.87 8.68
C LYS A 336 23.14 8.38 8.97
N VAL A 337 22.23 8.85 9.82
CA VAL A 337 22.15 10.27 10.23
C VAL A 337 22.87 10.56 11.56
N GLY A 338 23.68 9.62 12.06
CA GLY A 338 24.45 9.78 13.29
C GLY A 338 23.59 9.84 14.57
N ARG A 339 22.34 9.38 14.51
CA ARG A 339 21.45 9.30 15.66
C ARG A 339 21.47 7.89 16.25
N ARG A 340 20.82 7.70 17.40
CA ARG A 340 20.68 6.41 18.06
C ARG A 340 19.24 6.20 18.50
N ILE A 341 18.85 4.93 18.55
CA ILE A 341 17.55 4.48 19.05
C ILE A 341 17.77 3.15 19.77
N ASP A 342 17.33 3.08 21.01
CA ASP A 342 17.44 1.90 21.87
C ASP A 342 16.38 1.97 22.98
N LYS A 343 16.34 0.97 23.86
CA LYS A 343 15.32 0.90 24.93
C LYS A 343 15.36 2.08 25.92
N SER A 344 16.48 2.82 26.00
CA SER A 344 16.60 4.03 26.81
C SER A 344 16.15 5.29 26.06
N GLN A 345 16.29 5.31 24.73
CA GLN A 345 15.78 6.34 23.82
C GLN A 345 14.91 5.72 22.73
N PRO A 346 13.68 5.30 23.05
CA PRO A 346 12.84 4.49 22.18
C PRO A 346 12.09 5.28 21.11
N LEU A 347 12.40 6.56 20.91
CA LEU A 347 11.76 7.44 19.92
C LEU A 347 12.83 8.31 19.25
N VAL A 348 12.74 8.45 17.93
CA VAL A 348 13.70 9.24 17.15
C VAL A 348 13.09 9.79 15.87
N ASP A 349 13.47 11.02 15.55
CA ASP A 349 13.29 11.60 14.22
C ASP A 349 14.60 11.47 13.43
N ALA A 350 14.52 11.07 12.17
CA ALA A 350 15.63 10.85 11.26
C ALA A 350 15.27 11.31 9.84
N ARG A 351 16.22 11.16 8.91
CA ARG A 351 16.00 11.39 7.48
C ARG A 351 16.63 10.30 6.64
N LEU A 352 15.99 10.02 5.51
CA LEU A 352 16.57 9.21 4.45
C LEU A 352 17.45 10.08 3.55
N SER A 353 18.21 9.42 2.67
CA SER A 353 19.13 10.07 1.72
C SER A 353 18.42 10.90 0.65
N ASP A 354 17.15 10.57 0.35
CA ASP A 354 16.27 11.30 -0.57
C ASP A 354 15.60 12.54 0.08
N GLY A 355 15.89 12.83 1.35
CA GLY A 355 15.29 13.93 2.11
C GLY A 355 14.01 13.56 2.84
N SER A 356 13.45 12.36 2.62
CA SER A 356 12.24 11.89 3.28
C SER A 356 12.42 11.88 4.81
N ARG A 357 11.39 12.34 5.53
CA ARG A 357 11.40 12.44 6.99
C ARG A 357 10.95 11.13 7.60
N VAL A 358 11.64 10.69 8.63
CA VAL A 358 11.37 9.43 9.31
C VAL A 358 11.11 9.69 10.79
N ASN A 359 10.01 9.19 11.31
CA ASN A 359 9.75 9.09 12.75
C ASN A 359 9.65 7.61 13.12
N ALA A 360 10.40 7.17 14.12
CA ALA A 360 10.42 5.78 14.54
C ALA A 360 10.25 5.66 16.05
N VAL A 361 9.48 4.65 16.47
CA VAL A 361 9.23 4.33 17.87
C VAL A 361 9.40 2.83 18.09
N ILE A 362 10.13 2.44 19.13
CA ILE A 362 10.38 1.03 19.49
C ILE A 362 9.92 0.73 20.93
N ALA A 363 10.05 -0.53 21.34
CA ALA A 363 9.80 -0.91 22.73
C ALA A 363 10.73 -0.14 23.70
N PRO A 364 10.25 0.30 24.88
CA PRO A 364 8.97 -0.05 25.49
C PRO A 364 7.77 0.85 25.13
N LEU A 365 7.94 1.90 24.33
CA LEU A 365 6.83 2.81 23.99
C LEU A 365 5.87 2.20 22.97
N ALA A 366 6.41 1.43 22.03
CA ALA A 366 5.64 0.75 20.99
C ALA A 366 5.18 -0.63 21.48
N VAL A 367 4.02 -0.68 22.16
CA VAL A 367 3.51 -1.89 22.86
C VAL A 367 3.21 -3.05 21.91
N SER A 368 2.73 -2.75 20.69
CA SER A 368 2.34 -3.75 19.69
C SER A 368 3.49 -4.17 18.76
N GLY A 369 4.70 -3.68 19.01
CA GLY A 369 5.86 -3.82 18.11
C GLY A 369 6.33 -2.47 17.59
N PRO A 370 7.52 -2.42 16.95
CA PRO A 370 8.13 -1.20 16.45
C PRO A 370 7.28 -0.52 15.37
N THR A 371 7.17 0.80 15.44
CA THR A 371 6.42 1.63 14.49
C THR A 371 7.31 2.62 13.77
N LEU A 372 6.93 2.97 12.54
CA LEU A 372 7.72 3.81 11.65
C LEU A 372 6.80 4.60 10.71
N THR A 373 6.96 5.92 10.67
CA THR A 373 6.29 6.76 9.68
C THR A 373 7.32 7.44 8.82
N ILE A 374 7.21 7.28 7.50
CA ILE A 374 8.03 7.95 6.50
C ILE A 374 7.16 8.89 5.71
N ARG A 375 7.47 10.19 5.77
CA ARG A 375 6.85 11.21 4.94
C ARG A 375 7.80 11.54 3.80
N LYS A 376 7.38 11.18 2.58
CA LYS A 376 8.23 11.31 1.41
C LYS A 376 8.46 12.77 1.05
N PHE A 377 9.68 13.06 0.60
CA PHE A 377 9.96 14.34 -0.02
C PHE A 377 9.43 14.31 -1.47
N PRO A 378 8.65 15.31 -1.93
CA PRO A 378 8.13 15.30 -3.30
C PRO A 378 9.26 15.36 -4.32
N GLU A 379 9.35 14.35 -5.20
CA GLU A 379 10.35 14.30 -6.28
C GLU A 379 10.17 15.43 -7.29
N ARG A 380 8.91 15.79 -7.58
CA ARG A 380 8.57 16.88 -8.50
C ARG A 380 8.25 18.14 -7.71
N LYS A 381 9.01 19.20 -7.96
CA LYS A 381 8.66 20.56 -7.54
C LYS A 381 7.33 20.97 -8.16
N ILE A 382 6.33 21.26 -7.34
CA ILE A 382 5.07 21.85 -7.80
C ILE A 382 5.37 23.29 -8.18
N LEU A 383 5.00 23.67 -9.40
CA LEU A 383 5.19 25.03 -9.92
C LEU A 383 3.89 25.82 -9.80
N ILE A 384 3.98 27.15 -9.89
CA ILE A 384 2.81 28.02 -9.77
C ILE A 384 1.71 27.70 -10.80
N HIS A 385 2.09 27.26 -12.01
CA HIS A 385 1.13 26.89 -13.06
C HIS A 385 0.41 25.58 -12.74
N ASP A 386 1.05 24.66 -12.01
CA ASP A 386 0.41 23.44 -11.53
C ASP A 386 -0.69 23.80 -10.52
N LEU A 387 -0.44 24.76 -9.63
CA LEU A 387 -1.45 25.25 -8.69
C LEU A 387 -2.65 25.90 -9.39
N VAL A 388 -2.41 26.62 -10.49
CA VAL A 388 -3.49 27.17 -11.33
C VAL A 388 -4.28 26.07 -12.01
N ALA A 389 -3.60 25.07 -12.59
CA ALA A 389 -4.23 23.94 -13.25
C ALA A 389 -5.06 23.08 -12.28
N LEU A 390 -4.61 22.94 -11.03
CA LEU A 390 -5.34 22.27 -9.94
C LEU A 390 -6.51 23.11 -9.38
N GLY A 391 -6.66 24.36 -9.82
CA GLY A 391 -7.69 25.28 -9.32
C GLY A 391 -7.45 25.78 -7.89
N ALA A 392 -6.23 25.63 -7.36
CA ALA A 392 -5.88 26.11 -6.02
C ALA A 392 -5.79 27.64 -5.93
N LEU A 393 -5.50 28.30 -7.06
CA LEU A 393 -5.50 29.76 -7.22
C LEU A 393 -5.76 30.15 -8.68
N SER A 394 -6.27 31.36 -8.91
CA SER A 394 -6.48 31.87 -10.28
C SER A 394 -5.18 32.38 -10.91
N SER A 395 -5.13 32.44 -12.24
CA SER A 395 -4.02 33.05 -12.98
C SER A 395 -3.71 34.47 -12.51
N ASP A 396 -4.75 35.25 -12.19
CA ASP A 396 -4.61 36.64 -11.76
C ASP A 396 -3.92 36.74 -10.39
N VAL A 397 -4.26 35.80 -9.49
CA VAL A 397 -3.60 35.70 -8.18
C VAL A 397 -2.16 35.24 -8.33
N ALA A 398 -1.86 34.32 -9.26
CA ALA A 398 -0.50 33.90 -9.55
C ALA A 398 0.37 35.09 -10.01
N GLU A 399 -0.13 35.90 -10.95
CA GLU A 399 0.60 37.06 -11.46
C GLU A 399 0.75 38.15 -10.39
N PHE A 400 -0.28 38.36 -9.57
CA PHE A 400 -0.19 39.28 -8.43
C PHE A 400 0.90 38.84 -7.45
N LEU A 401 0.93 37.58 -7.05
CA LEU A 401 1.94 37.04 -6.14
C LEU A 401 3.35 37.14 -6.74
N ARG A 402 3.49 36.91 -8.06
CA ARG A 402 4.74 37.12 -8.79
C ARG A 402 5.21 38.57 -8.67
N ALA A 403 4.32 39.54 -8.90
CA ALA A 403 4.65 40.97 -8.76
C ALA A 403 5.04 41.34 -7.32
N VAL A 404 4.41 40.73 -6.30
CA VAL A 404 4.73 40.92 -4.88
C VAL A 404 6.16 40.45 -4.57
N VAL A 405 6.56 39.27 -5.06
CA VAL A 405 7.92 38.73 -4.87
C VAL A 405 8.95 39.59 -5.60
N LEU A 406 8.72 39.93 -6.87
CA LEU A 406 9.62 40.78 -7.65
C LEU A 406 9.78 42.19 -7.05
N SER A 407 8.76 42.68 -6.35
CA SER A 407 8.79 43.96 -5.62
C SER A 407 9.44 43.86 -4.24
N ARG A 408 10.03 42.70 -3.89
CA ARG A 408 10.69 42.42 -2.60
C ARG A 408 9.82 42.75 -1.38
N ARG A 409 8.53 42.46 -1.46
CA ARG A 409 7.61 42.61 -0.33
C ARG A 409 7.78 41.44 0.64
N ASN A 410 7.57 41.71 1.92
CA ASN A 410 7.53 40.67 2.94
C ASN A 410 6.20 39.90 2.82
N VAL A 411 6.28 38.59 2.67
CA VAL A 411 5.11 37.71 2.48
C VAL A 411 5.09 36.69 3.61
N VAL A 412 3.91 36.47 4.21
CA VAL A 412 3.67 35.40 5.17
C VAL A 412 2.64 34.45 4.57
N VAL A 413 3.03 33.20 4.36
CA VAL A 413 2.11 32.13 3.94
C VAL A 413 1.53 31.47 5.19
N SER A 414 0.21 31.50 5.35
CA SER A 414 -0.48 31.00 6.55
C SER A 414 -1.57 29.99 6.20
N GLY A 415 -1.97 29.17 7.17
CA GLY A 415 -2.93 28.07 6.98
C GLY A 415 -2.71 26.90 7.96
N GLY A 416 -3.68 26.00 8.04
CA GLY A 416 -3.62 24.80 8.89
C GLY A 416 -2.49 23.83 8.51
N THR A 417 -2.19 22.87 9.37
CA THR A 417 -1.21 21.81 9.05
C THR A 417 -1.69 21.01 7.83
N GLY A 418 -0.79 20.75 6.87
CA GLY A 418 -1.12 19.99 5.65
C GLY A 418 -1.81 20.78 4.54
N THR A 419 -2.10 22.08 4.69
CA THR A 419 -2.82 22.87 3.67
C THR A 419 -1.93 23.40 2.53
N GLY A 420 -0.74 22.83 2.30
CA GLY A 420 0.14 23.23 1.19
C GLY A 420 0.94 24.53 1.38
N LYS A 421 1.14 25.00 2.62
CA LYS A 421 1.92 26.23 2.89
C LYS A 421 3.32 26.19 2.30
N THR A 422 4.09 25.14 2.62
CA THR A 422 5.46 24.98 2.14
C THR A 422 5.48 24.84 0.61
N THR A 423 4.48 24.20 0.03
CA THR A 423 4.30 24.10 -1.42
C THR A 423 4.14 25.47 -2.08
N LEU A 424 3.25 26.31 -1.56
CA LEU A 424 3.09 27.67 -2.08
C LEU A 424 4.36 28.51 -1.87
N LEU A 425 5.01 28.39 -0.72
CA LEU A 425 6.28 29.08 -0.45
C LEU A 425 7.37 28.68 -1.47
N ASN A 426 7.47 27.39 -1.81
CA ASN A 426 8.37 26.88 -2.86
C ASN A 426 8.02 27.40 -4.26
N CYS A 427 6.74 27.58 -4.58
CA CYS A 427 6.32 28.20 -5.85
C CYS A 427 6.71 29.69 -5.90
N LEU A 428 6.60 30.39 -4.77
CA LEU A 428 6.95 31.81 -4.69
C LEU A 428 8.45 32.05 -4.71
N SER A 429 9.25 31.13 -4.15
CA SER A 429 10.71 31.25 -4.19
C SER A 429 11.26 31.18 -5.61
N ASP A 430 10.60 30.49 -6.54
CA ASP A 430 10.96 30.46 -7.97
C ASP A 430 10.84 31.82 -8.66
N PHE A 431 10.07 32.76 -8.10
CA PHE A 431 9.99 34.11 -8.64
C PHE A 431 11.13 35.03 -8.18
N ILE A 432 11.97 34.59 -7.24
CA ILE A 432 13.12 35.37 -6.79
C ILE A 432 14.16 35.42 -7.93
N PRO A 433 14.61 36.62 -8.36
CA PRO A 433 15.61 36.73 -9.42
C PRO A 433 16.92 36.00 -9.08
N ALA A 434 17.50 35.30 -10.06
CA ALA A 434 18.70 34.47 -9.88
C ALA A 434 19.96 35.21 -9.39
N GLY A 435 19.99 36.55 -9.49
CA GLY A 435 21.08 37.38 -8.98
C GLY A 435 20.99 37.73 -7.49
N GLU A 436 19.90 37.36 -6.82
CA GLU A 436 19.70 37.65 -5.40
C GLU A 436 20.39 36.60 -4.52
N ARG A 437 20.93 37.05 -3.38
CA ARG A 437 21.45 36.15 -2.35
C ARG A 437 20.29 35.66 -1.48
N ILE A 438 20.11 34.34 -1.41
CA ILE A 438 19.07 33.69 -0.60
C ILE A 438 19.72 33.04 0.63
N VAL A 439 19.05 33.17 1.79
CA VAL A 439 19.38 32.44 3.01
C VAL A 439 18.11 31.79 3.52
N THR A 440 18.08 30.46 3.57
CA THR A 440 16.98 29.69 4.15
C THR A 440 17.32 29.31 5.59
N ILE A 441 16.33 29.37 6.48
CA ILE A 441 16.45 28.95 7.88
C ILE A 441 15.27 28.03 8.14
N GLU A 442 15.56 26.75 8.31
CA GLU A 442 14.54 25.72 8.43
C GLU A 442 14.94 24.71 9.51
N ASP A 443 13.99 24.30 10.36
CA ASP A 443 14.19 23.12 11.22
C ASP A 443 14.31 21.85 10.37
N THR A 444 13.54 21.80 9.28
CA THR A 444 13.64 20.76 8.26
C THR A 444 13.75 21.36 6.88
N ALA A 445 14.81 21.02 6.14
CA ALA A 445 15.00 21.47 4.77
C ALA A 445 13.86 20.93 3.90
N GLU A 446 12.91 21.81 3.58
CA GLU A 446 11.76 21.52 2.71
C GLU A 446 11.71 22.45 1.49
N LEU A 447 12.51 23.52 1.48
CA LEU A 447 12.66 24.43 0.35
C LEU A 447 13.56 23.84 -0.74
N GLN A 448 13.11 23.91 -2.00
CA GLN A 448 13.76 23.34 -3.19
C GLN A 448 14.35 24.40 -4.11
#